data_AF-A0A6G2DNQ7-F1
#
_entry.id   AF-A0A6G2DNQ7-F1
#
_cell.length_a   1.000
_cell.length_b   1.000
_cell.length_c   1.000
_cell.angle_alpha   90.00
_cell.angle_beta   90.00
_cell.angle_gamma   90.00
#
_symmetry.space_group_name_H-M   'P 1'
#
loop_
_entity.id
_entity.type
_entity.pdbx_description
1 polymer ?
#
loop_
_entity_poly.entity_id
_entity_poly.type
_entity_poly.pdbx_seq_one_letter_code
_entity_poly.pdbx_strand_id
1 'polypeptide(L)'
;MMAEAPETRKIVKKAKYIFTATGIFDIGEQNANFVGGAYLINLWHGIPLKKIMYDDKHSALHKRSKLVTWVEKIPLRNYFVISTSTAITQIYQSAFRVKKSNILELGQPRNDYFYDKS
;
A
#
# COMPACT_ATOMS: atom_id res chain seq x y z
N MET A 1 -19.72 5.50 -4.67
CA MET A 1 -19.10 4.32 -4.04
C MET A 1 -19.13 4.48 -2.53
N MET A 2 -19.34 3.40 -1.76
CA MET A 2 -19.38 3.44 -0.28
C MET A 2 -18.12 4.05 0.35
N ALA A 3 -16.96 3.92 -0.32
CA ALA A 3 -15.71 4.52 0.12
C ALA A 3 -15.77 6.06 0.23
N GLU A 4 -16.58 6.75 -0.58
CA GLU A 4 -16.65 8.22 -0.59
C GLU A 4 -17.77 8.80 0.31
N ALA A 5 -18.46 7.95 1.07
CA ALA A 5 -19.52 8.41 1.97
C ALA A 5 -18.95 9.34 3.07
N PRO A 6 -19.69 10.38 3.51
CA PRO A 6 -19.28 11.26 4.60
C PRO A 6 -18.92 10.52 5.90
N GLU A 7 -19.63 9.42 6.18
CA GLU A 7 -19.38 8.54 7.32
C GLU A 7 -18.00 7.88 7.22
N THR A 8 -17.65 7.36 6.05
CA THR A 8 -16.33 6.76 5.77
C THR A 8 -15.22 7.77 6.00
N ARG A 9 -15.39 9.02 5.55
CA ARG A 9 -14.41 10.08 5.79
C ARG A 9 -14.19 10.38 7.27
N LYS A 10 -15.26 10.37 8.08
CA LYS A 10 -15.15 10.55 9.54
C LYS A 10 -14.36 9.41 10.18
N ILE A 11 -14.53 8.18 9.69
CA ILE A 11 -13.78 7.00 10.15
C ILE A 11 -12.30 7.13 9.77
N VAL A 12 -11.99 7.40 8.49
CA VAL A 12 -10.60 7.53 7.99
C VAL A 12 -9.82 8.59 8.76
N LYS A 13 -10.43 9.76 9.02
CA LYS A 13 -9.79 10.84 9.79
C LYS A 13 -9.44 10.48 11.24
N LYS A 14 -10.13 9.49 11.82
CA LYS A 14 -9.92 9.04 13.21
C LYS A 14 -9.11 7.74 13.30
N ALA A 15 -8.88 7.08 12.16
CA ALA A 15 -8.22 5.79 12.14
C ALA A 15 -6.74 5.92 12.53
N LYS A 16 -6.31 5.11 13.49
CA LYS A 16 -4.88 4.97 13.83
C LYS A 16 -4.18 3.98 12.90
N TYR A 17 -4.90 2.96 12.45
CA TYR A 17 -4.41 1.92 11.55
C TYR A 17 -5.39 1.76 10.39
N ILE A 18 -4.86 1.64 9.18
CA ILE A 18 -5.63 1.43 7.95
C ILE A 18 -4.98 0.27 7.19
N PHE A 19 -5.78 -0.73 6.86
CA PHE A 19 -5.34 -1.90 6.10
C PHE A 19 -5.94 -1.86 4.68
N THR A 20 -5.11 -2.10 3.66
CA THR A 20 -5.52 -2.13 2.24
C THR A 20 -4.98 -3.39 1.56
N ALA A 21 -5.60 -3.84 0.47
CA ALA A 21 -5.15 -5.03 -0.28
C ALA A 21 -4.74 -4.72 -1.72
N THR A 22 -5.07 -3.54 -2.25
CA THR A 22 -4.52 -3.06 -3.51
C THR A 22 -3.71 -1.80 -3.28
N GLY A 23 -4.27 -0.79 -2.63
CA GLY A 23 -3.54 0.43 -2.36
C GLY A 23 -4.40 1.46 -1.66
N ILE A 24 -3.82 2.65 -1.50
CA ILE A 24 -4.46 3.72 -0.74
C ILE A 24 -5.79 4.19 -1.36
N PHE A 25 -6.04 3.94 -2.64
CA PHE A 25 -7.31 4.30 -3.25
C PHE A 25 -8.46 3.32 -2.91
N ASP A 26 -8.17 2.18 -2.27
CA ASP A 26 -9.20 1.28 -1.73
C ASP A 26 -10.13 1.98 -0.72
N ILE A 27 -9.61 3.00 -0.03
CA ILE A 27 -10.39 3.79 0.95
C ILE A 27 -11.09 5.01 0.34
N GLY A 28 -11.03 5.20 -0.97
CA GLY A 28 -11.55 6.36 -1.70
C GLY A 28 -10.47 7.36 -2.07
N GLU A 29 -10.58 7.93 -3.26
CA GLU A 29 -9.62 8.89 -3.83
C GLU A 29 -9.53 10.16 -2.99
N GLN A 30 -10.67 10.70 -2.53
CA GLN A 30 -10.64 11.90 -1.70
C GLN A 30 -10.14 11.59 -0.29
N ASN A 31 -10.43 10.39 0.20
CA ASN A 31 -10.05 9.96 1.53
C ASN A 31 -8.56 9.65 1.69
N ALA A 32 -7.89 9.26 0.60
CA ALA A 32 -6.44 9.09 0.56
C ALA A 32 -5.67 10.34 1.04
N ASN A 33 -6.27 11.52 0.95
CA ASN A 33 -5.66 12.78 1.43
C ASN A 33 -5.71 12.94 2.96
N PHE A 34 -6.49 12.13 3.68
CA PHE A 34 -6.72 12.28 5.12
C PHE A 34 -6.03 11.22 5.97
N VAL A 35 -5.08 10.46 5.43
CA VAL A 35 -4.44 9.33 6.12
C VAL A 35 -3.13 9.65 6.84
N GLY A 36 -2.64 10.89 6.76
CA GLY A 36 -1.27 11.24 7.13
C GLY A 36 -0.86 10.94 8.59
N GLY A 37 -1.83 10.84 9.50
CA GLY A 37 -1.60 10.46 10.91
C GLY A 37 -1.70 8.97 11.20
N ALA A 38 -2.20 8.16 10.26
CA ALA A 38 -2.43 6.73 10.43
C ALA A 38 -1.19 5.91 10.03
N TYR A 39 -1.10 4.70 10.58
CA TYR A 39 -0.26 3.64 10.04
C TYR A 39 -1.01 2.98 8.88
N LEU A 40 -0.42 3.01 7.69
CA LEU A 40 -0.98 2.41 6.48
C LEU A 40 -0.29 1.07 6.25
N ILE A 41 -1.04 -0.03 6.34
CA ILE A 41 -0.53 -1.38 6.15
C ILE A 41 -1.15 -1.94 4.88
N ASN A 42 -0.37 -1.95 3.79
CA ASN A 42 -0.79 -2.53 2.53
C ASN A 42 -0.42 -4.03 2.50
N LEU A 43 -1.44 -4.88 2.55
CA LEU A 43 -1.31 -6.33 2.43
C LEU A 43 -0.93 -6.75 1.01
N TRP A 44 -1.21 -5.86 0.04
CA TRP A 44 -1.19 -6.15 -1.38
C TRP A 44 -2.04 -7.41 -1.71
N HIS A 45 -2.06 -7.83 -2.97
CA HIS A 45 -2.95 -8.88 -3.44
C HIS A 45 -2.22 -10.05 -4.08
N GLY A 46 -0.90 -10.17 -3.90
CA GLY A 46 -0.14 -11.33 -4.34
C GLY A 46 1.28 -11.04 -4.79
N ILE A 47 1.95 -12.12 -5.18
CA ILE A 47 3.27 -12.03 -5.80
C ILE A 47 3.13 -11.38 -7.19
N PRO A 48 3.88 -10.31 -7.49
CA PRO A 48 3.83 -9.72 -8.82
C PRO A 48 4.54 -10.63 -9.84
N LEU A 49 3.82 -11.02 -10.89
CA LEU A 49 4.41 -11.68 -12.07
C LEU A 49 4.83 -10.67 -13.15
N LYS A 50 4.13 -9.53 -13.20
CA LYS A 50 4.44 -8.40 -14.10
C LYS A 50 5.15 -7.30 -13.31
N LYS A 51 5.86 -6.41 -14.01
CA LYS A 51 6.35 -5.17 -13.39
C LYS A 51 5.16 -4.33 -12.94
N ILE A 52 5.24 -3.77 -11.74
CA ILE A 52 4.15 -3.02 -11.11
C ILE A 52 4.65 -1.66 -10.62
N MET A 53 3.72 -0.73 -10.39
CA MET A 53 3.99 0.56 -9.78
C MET A 53 5.14 1.31 -10.48
N TYR A 54 6.20 1.70 -9.77
CA TYR A 54 7.31 2.47 -10.33
C TYR A 54 8.24 1.67 -11.24
N ASP A 55 8.15 0.33 -11.22
CA ASP A 55 8.93 -0.55 -12.09
C ASP A 55 8.25 -0.75 -13.46
N ASP A 56 6.93 -0.47 -13.55
CA ASP A 56 6.21 -0.49 -14.82
C ASP A 56 6.47 0.81 -15.61
N LYS A 57 7.25 0.69 -16.68
CA LYS A 57 7.63 1.80 -17.57
C LYS A 57 6.50 2.28 -18.48
N HIS A 58 5.44 1.49 -18.65
CA HIS A 58 4.33 1.82 -19.54
C HIS A 58 3.20 2.55 -18.81
N SER A 59 3.18 2.47 -17.47
CA SER A 59 2.19 3.15 -16.64
C SER A 59 2.34 4.69 -16.69
N ALA A 60 1.22 5.39 -16.47
CA ALA A 60 1.21 6.83 -16.27
C ALA A 60 2.05 7.26 -15.05
N LEU A 61 2.22 6.37 -14.06
CA LEU A 61 3.08 6.58 -12.89
C LEU A 61 4.54 6.79 -13.28
N HIS A 62 5.04 6.11 -14.32
CA HIS A 62 6.42 6.29 -14.77
C HIS A 62 6.68 7.67 -15.37
N LYS A 63 5.64 8.27 -15.97
CA LYS A 63 5.68 9.60 -16.58
C LYS A 63 5.50 10.74 -15.58
N ARG A 64 5.19 10.45 -14.30
CA ARG A 64 5.01 11.48 -13.27
C ARG A 64 6.33 12.15 -12.90
N SER A 65 6.29 13.46 -12.66
CA SER A 65 7.46 14.22 -12.24
C SER A 65 7.90 13.81 -10.83
N LYS A 66 9.20 13.90 -10.56
CA LYS A 66 9.78 13.59 -9.23
C LYS A 66 9.14 14.44 -8.12
N LEU A 67 8.77 15.69 -8.42
CA LEU A 67 8.13 16.61 -7.47
C LEU A 67 6.74 16.12 -7.08
N VAL A 68 5.91 15.75 -8.07
CA VAL A 68 4.56 15.21 -7.82
C VAL A 68 4.64 13.94 -6.98
N THR A 69 5.52 13.01 -7.36
CA THR A 69 5.76 11.78 -6.58
C THR A 69 6.22 12.07 -5.15
N TRP A 70 7.01 13.11 -4.94
CA TRP A 70 7.48 13.48 -3.59
C TRP A 70 6.34 14.04 -2.73
N VAL A 71 5.51 14.92 -3.29
CA VAL A 71 4.35 15.48 -2.58
C VAL A 71 3.34 14.39 -2.21
N GLU A 72 3.04 13.46 -3.11
CA GLU A 72 2.13 12.33 -2.85
C GLU A 72 2.64 11.37 -1.77
N LYS A 73 3.95 11.36 -1.50
CA LYS A 73 4.55 10.57 -0.41
C LYS A 73 4.48 11.24 0.96
N ILE A 74 4.20 12.54 1.03
CA ILE A 74 4.09 13.26 2.30
C ILE A 74 3.07 12.65 3.27
N PRO A 75 1.85 12.25 2.85
CA PRO A 75 0.91 11.56 3.74
C PRO A 75 1.29 10.09 4.00
N LEU A 76 2.23 9.51 3.25
CA LEU A 76 2.62 8.09 3.32
C LEU A 76 3.82 7.84 4.25
N ARG A 77 4.00 8.66 5.29
CA ARG A 77 5.17 8.56 6.20
C ARG A 77 5.22 7.23 6.95
N ASN A 78 4.06 6.75 7.36
CA ASN A 78 3.87 5.50 8.09
C ASN A 78 3.30 4.41 7.18
N TYR A 79 3.78 4.34 5.94
CA TYR A 79 3.36 3.33 4.97
C TYR A 79 4.23 2.07 5.07
N PHE A 80 3.57 0.94 5.19
CA PHE A 80 4.13 -0.39 5.25
C PHE A 80 3.51 -1.28 4.17
N VAL A 81 4.28 -2.19 3.60
CA VAL A 81 3.79 -3.21 2.67
C VAL A 81 4.20 -4.59 3.15
N ILE A 82 3.28 -5.56 3.09
CA ILE A 82 3.57 -6.94 3.46
C ILE A 82 4.16 -7.68 2.26
N SER A 83 5.27 -8.40 2.46
CA SER A 83 5.87 -9.28 1.47
C SER A 83 5.78 -10.75 1.90
N THR A 84 5.83 -11.65 0.91
CA THR A 84 5.77 -13.10 1.14
C THR A 84 7.12 -13.77 1.32
N SER A 85 8.21 -13.14 0.90
CA SER A 85 9.57 -13.68 0.99
C SER A 85 10.61 -12.60 0.73
N THR A 86 11.88 -12.91 1.03
CA THR A 86 13.01 -12.01 0.79
C THR A 86 13.15 -11.61 -0.68
N ALA A 87 12.83 -12.52 -1.61
CA ALA A 87 12.81 -12.22 -3.03
C ALA A 87 11.75 -11.15 -3.37
N ILE A 88 10.56 -11.27 -2.80
CA ILE A 88 9.49 -10.28 -3.00
C ILE A 88 9.81 -8.97 -2.28
N THR A 89 10.43 -9.02 -1.11
CA THR A 89 10.95 -7.83 -0.40
C THR A 89 11.90 -7.03 -1.28
N GLN A 90 12.79 -7.69 -2.02
CA GLN A 90 13.70 -7.01 -2.95
C GLN A 90 12.96 -6.33 -4.10
N ILE A 91 11.97 -7.00 -4.70
CA ILE A 91 11.12 -6.43 -5.76
C ILE A 91 10.32 -5.24 -5.23
N TYR A 92 9.77 -5.32 -4.02
CA TYR A 92 8.93 -4.26 -3.45
C TYR A 92 9.69 -2.99 -3.11
N GLN A 93 10.99 -3.08 -2.78
CA GLN A 93 11.81 -1.88 -2.56
C GLN A 93 11.83 -0.97 -3.80
N SER A 94 12.01 -1.52 -5.00
CA SER A 94 11.97 -0.75 -6.25
C SER A 94 10.55 -0.40 -6.65
N ALA A 95 9.65 -1.39 -6.69
CA ALA A 95 8.28 -1.22 -7.17
C ALA A 95 7.50 -0.15 -6.38
N PHE A 96 7.58 -0.15 -5.05
CA PHE A 96 6.89 0.82 -4.20
C PHE A 96 7.77 2.02 -3.80
N ARG A 97 9.08 1.97 -4.09
CA ARG A 97 10.07 2.98 -3.67
C ARG A 97 9.99 3.27 -2.16
N VAL A 98 10.02 2.21 -1.37
CA VAL A 98 9.98 2.24 0.11
C VAL A 98 11.27 1.63 0.68
N LYS A 99 11.63 2.01 1.91
CA LYS A 99 12.79 1.42 2.60
C LYS A 99 12.50 -0.03 2.97
N LYS A 100 13.54 -0.88 3.02
CA LYS A 100 13.42 -2.27 3.48
C LYS A 100 12.72 -2.40 4.84
N SER A 101 12.99 -1.47 5.77
CA SER A 101 12.36 -1.41 7.10
C SER A 101 10.85 -1.18 7.09
N ASN A 102 10.30 -0.72 5.96
CA ASN A 102 8.87 -0.51 5.76
C ASN A 102 8.22 -1.68 4.99
N ILE A 103 8.98 -2.74 4.73
CA ILE A 103 8.47 -3.97 4.13
C ILE A 103 8.48 -5.04 5.21
N LEU A 104 7.30 -5.58 5.51
CA LEU A 104 7.11 -6.58 6.55
C LEU A 104 7.03 -7.96 5.90
N GLU A 105 8.07 -8.76 6.05
CA GLU A 105 8.15 -10.10 5.49
C GLU A 105 7.45 -11.10 6.41
N LEU A 106 6.12 -11.15 6.32
CA LEU A 106 5.26 -11.92 7.23
C LEU A 106 4.45 -13.02 6.52
N GLY A 107 4.50 -13.09 5.18
CA GLY A 107 3.52 -13.88 4.44
C GLY A 107 2.20 -13.12 4.22
N GLN A 108 1.24 -13.72 3.54
CA GLN A 108 -0.07 -13.07 3.30
C GLN A 108 -1.12 -13.63 4.25
N PRO A 109 -1.88 -12.80 4.99
CA PRO A 109 -2.89 -13.29 5.93
C PRO A 109 -3.93 -14.22 5.30
N ARG A 110 -4.28 -14.01 4.03
CA ARG A 110 -5.21 -14.89 3.30
C ARG A 110 -4.68 -16.31 3.07
N ASN A 111 -3.37 -16.51 3.24
CA ASN A 111 -2.75 -17.82 3.11
C ASN A 111 -2.66 -18.55 4.45
N ASP A 112 -2.94 -17.89 5.58
CA ASP A 112 -2.82 -18.48 6.92
C ASP A 112 -3.67 -19.75 7.04
N TYR A 113 -4.85 -19.76 6.40
CA TYR A 113 -5.72 -20.93 6.32
C TYR A 113 -5.04 -22.19 5.75
N PHE A 114 -4.08 -22.06 4.82
CA PHE A 114 -3.37 -23.21 4.27
C PHE A 114 -2.31 -23.81 5.21
N TYR A 115 -1.98 -23.09 6.29
CA TYR A 115 -1.02 -23.51 7.31
C TYR A 115 -1.70 -23.81 8.64
N ASP A 116 -3.01 -23.59 8.73
CA ASP A 116 -3.80 -23.97 9.90
C ASP A 116 -3.88 -25.50 9.98
N LYS A 117 -3.61 -26.04 11.17
CA LYS A 117 -3.61 -27.49 11.46
C LYS A 117 -4.79 -27.89 12.34
N SER A 118 -5.74 -26.98 12.56
CA SER A 118 -6.98 -27.21 13.32
C SER A 118 -7.85 -28.30 12.70
#